data_AF-A0A7X7QUM2-F1
#
_entry.id   AF-A0A7X7QUM2-F1
#
_cell.length_a   1.000
_cell.length_b   1.000
_cell.length_c   1.000
_cell.angle_alpha   90.00
_cell.angle_beta   90.00
_cell.angle_gamma   90.00
#
_symmetry.space_group_name_H-M   'P 1'
#
loop_
_entity.id
_entity.type
_entity.pdbx_description
1 polymer ?
#
loop_
_entity_poly.entity_id
_entity_poly.type
_entity_poly.pdbx_seq_one_letter_code
_entity_poly.pdbx_strand_id
1 'polypeptide(L)'
;MKIAFMTCYDTYFLEYTEYIASKKPDLILISSYQRSESDDNIFNQVKMISSRCNSYVLRSSYSMGDEHTGGHTLVCDCSGKILNDIKQTIGILKEDIEIKNKCKRSNGHGQELIDSDEFVTQGRTPYSYRPAGSFISLNDNEKPYPRICAHRGFSALCPENSVLSLASAIALDADEVEFDLWPSEDYEIIATHDPVFEKNSQRKVWEYGFDDIMKLDASYQMSSQLEGLRYNTFEEILRKFNHQTIMNIHIKTKYINGVNIYPYDEEAFRIIYNLIKEYGCEEYVYIAGDEAVLQTARKIAPHLSRCCLAGQQDYSIVDKAIQFGCKKLQFYKPYFTQEMIDQAHANNIKCNIFWSDDPKEACEFLDMGIDTILTNNLHLMKNGLLR
;
A
#
# COMPACT_ATOMS: atom_id res chain seq x y z
N MET A 1 1.86 30.70 -8.98
CA MET A 1 1.63 30.08 -10.30
C MET A 1 2.38 28.76 -10.33
N LYS A 2 1.66 27.64 -10.41
CA LYS A 2 2.21 26.29 -10.58
C LYS A 2 2.16 25.91 -12.05
N ILE A 3 3.30 25.47 -12.59
CA ILE A 3 3.39 25.06 -14.00
C ILE A 3 3.64 23.56 -14.04
N ALA A 4 2.89 22.85 -14.88
CA ALA A 4 3.16 21.47 -15.25
C ALA A 4 3.61 21.39 -16.71
N PHE A 5 4.37 20.35 -17.04
CA PHE A 5 4.86 20.08 -18.39
C PHE A 5 4.34 18.73 -18.86
N MET A 6 3.96 18.67 -20.13
CA MET A 6 3.56 17.44 -20.82
C MET A 6 4.19 17.42 -22.21
N THR A 7 4.49 16.24 -22.71
CA THR A 7 4.86 15.99 -24.10
C THR A 7 3.62 15.64 -24.92
N CYS A 8 3.75 15.58 -26.25
CA CYS A 8 2.66 15.08 -27.11
C CYS A 8 2.31 13.60 -26.89
N TYR A 9 3.16 12.81 -26.24
CA TYR A 9 2.82 11.42 -25.89
C TYR A 9 1.97 11.38 -24.61
N ASP A 10 2.30 12.23 -23.65
CA ASP A 10 1.61 12.30 -22.36
C ASP A 10 0.12 12.64 -22.48
N THR A 11 -0.28 13.31 -23.57
CA THR A 11 -1.69 13.68 -23.82
C THR A 11 -2.60 12.48 -24.12
N TYR A 12 -2.02 11.31 -24.41
CA TYR A 12 -2.76 10.07 -24.66
C TYR A 12 -2.97 9.22 -23.40
N PHE A 13 -2.25 9.49 -22.32
CA PHE A 13 -2.31 8.70 -21.08
C PHE A 13 -3.20 9.41 -20.04
N LEU A 14 -4.41 8.88 -19.83
CA LEU A 14 -5.36 9.45 -18.88
C LEU A 14 -4.83 9.41 -17.46
N GLU A 15 -4.14 8.32 -17.08
CA GLU A 15 -3.52 8.16 -15.76
C GLU A 15 -2.50 9.25 -15.46
N TYR A 16 -1.72 9.66 -16.46
CA TYR A 16 -0.75 10.75 -16.31
C TYR A 16 -1.45 12.10 -16.19
N THR A 17 -2.52 12.34 -16.96
CA THR A 17 -3.36 13.54 -16.81
C THR A 17 -3.92 13.64 -15.39
N GLU A 18 -4.36 12.51 -14.82
CA GLU A 18 -4.85 12.45 -13.44
C GLU A 18 -3.74 12.68 -12.40
N TYR A 19 -2.53 12.18 -12.64
CA TYR A 19 -1.36 12.52 -11.82
C TYR A 19 -1.06 14.03 -11.86
N ILE A 20 -1.08 14.65 -13.05
CA ILE A 20 -0.88 16.10 -13.20
C ILE A 20 -1.98 16.89 -12.47
N ALA A 21 -3.25 16.50 -12.62
CA ALA A 21 -4.37 17.12 -11.91
C ALA A 21 -4.18 17.12 -10.39
N SER A 22 -3.64 16.02 -9.82
CA SER A 22 -3.36 15.91 -8.38
C SER A 22 -2.39 16.96 -7.84
N LYS A 23 -1.53 17.53 -8.71
CA LYS A 23 -0.57 18.57 -8.33
C LYS A 23 -1.18 19.99 -8.33
N LYS A 24 -2.43 20.11 -8.79
CA LYS A 24 -3.20 21.35 -8.93
C LYS A 24 -2.42 22.44 -9.68
N PRO A 25 -2.01 22.22 -10.94
CA PRO A 25 -1.34 23.25 -11.72
C PRO A 25 -2.26 24.45 -11.99
N ASP A 26 -1.63 25.56 -12.31
CA ASP A 26 -2.30 26.76 -12.82
C ASP A 26 -2.27 26.79 -14.35
N LEU A 27 -1.15 26.33 -14.90
CA LEU A 27 -0.81 26.31 -16.31
C LEU A 27 -0.13 24.99 -16.67
N ILE A 28 -0.53 24.39 -17.79
CA ILE A 28 0.07 23.18 -18.35
C ILE A 28 0.68 23.53 -19.71
N LEU A 29 1.97 23.28 -19.85
CA LEU A 29 2.70 23.49 -21.09
C LEU A 29 2.85 22.14 -21.82
N ILE A 30 2.24 22.04 -23.00
CA ILE A 30 2.34 20.87 -23.86
C ILE A 30 3.32 21.18 -24.99
N SER A 31 4.51 20.57 -24.94
CA SER A 31 5.48 20.62 -26.04
C SER A 31 5.19 19.47 -27.00
N SER A 32 4.79 19.79 -28.23
CA SER A 32 4.31 18.80 -29.19
C SER A 32 5.18 18.69 -30.44
N TYR A 33 5.70 17.49 -30.67
CA TYR A 33 6.40 17.09 -31.90
C TYR A 33 5.48 16.26 -32.82
N GLN A 34 4.18 16.56 -32.85
CA GLN A 34 3.21 15.69 -33.50
C GLN A 34 3.15 15.92 -35.01
N ARG A 35 3.26 14.84 -35.79
CA ARG A 35 3.23 14.86 -37.26
C ARG A 35 1.89 14.27 -37.72
N SER A 36 0.94 15.15 -38.04
CA SER A 36 -0.32 14.83 -38.72
C SER A 36 -1.44 14.19 -37.88
N GLU A 37 -1.83 14.83 -36.77
CA GLU A 37 -3.06 14.48 -36.03
C GLU A 37 -4.25 15.31 -36.53
N SER A 38 -5.48 14.80 -36.42
CA SER A 38 -6.67 15.58 -36.77
C SER A 38 -6.95 16.70 -35.78
N ASP A 39 -7.52 17.80 -36.27
CA ASP A 39 -7.97 18.94 -35.45
C ASP A 39 -8.82 18.47 -34.26
N ASP A 40 -9.79 17.58 -34.51
CA ASP A 40 -10.70 17.06 -33.50
C ASP A 40 -9.97 16.32 -32.38
N ASN A 41 -8.98 15.48 -32.72
CA ASN A 41 -8.19 14.77 -31.72
C ASN A 41 -7.36 15.73 -30.87
N ILE A 42 -6.75 16.75 -31.49
CA ILE A 42 -5.97 17.75 -30.76
C ILE A 42 -6.87 18.55 -29.81
N PHE A 43 -8.02 19.02 -30.30
CA PHE A 43 -8.97 19.75 -29.47
C PHE A 43 -9.50 18.88 -28.34
N ASN A 44 -9.87 17.63 -28.60
CA ASN A 44 -10.35 16.72 -27.57
C ASN A 44 -9.29 16.49 -26.48
N GLN A 45 -8.03 16.25 -26.86
CA GLN A 45 -6.94 16.11 -25.90
C GLN A 45 -6.79 17.34 -25.01
N VAL A 46 -6.68 18.53 -25.62
CA VAL A 46 -6.43 19.76 -24.86
C VAL A 46 -7.62 20.14 -23.98
N LYS A 47 -8.85 20.04 -24.49
CA LYS A 47 -10.07 20.34 -23.73
C LYS A 47 -10.26 19.40 -22.55
N MET A 48 -9.97 18.11 -22.75
CA MET A 48 -10.02 17.12 -21.69
C MET A 48 -8.98 17.44 -20.61
N ILE A 49 -7.72 17.69 -20.98
CA ILE A 49 -6.66 18.02 -20.03
C ILE A 49 -6.99 19.31 -19.26
N SER A 50 -7.42 20.37 -19.95
CA SER A 50 -7.70 21.66 -19.31
C SER A 50 -8.86 21.58 -18.32
N SER A 51 -9.96 20.92 -18.71
CA SER A 51 -11.15 20.77 -17.88
C SER A 51 -10.96 19.79 -16.72
N ARG A 52 -10.16 18.74 -16.91
CA ARG A 52 -9.82 17.76 -15.86
C ARG A 52 -8.89 18.36 -14.80
N CYS A 53 -7.88 19.10 -15.23
CA CYS A 53 -6.91 19.72 -14.34
C CYS A 53 -7.38 21.09 -13.80
N ASN A 54 -8.54 21.59 -14.26
CA ASN A 54 -9.02 22.95 -14.03
C ASN A 54 -7.89 23.99 -14.23
N SER A 55 -7.20 23.88 -15.36
CA SER A 55 -5.94 24.58 -15.65
C SER A 55 -5.94 25.15 -17.06
N TYR A 56 -5.23 26.26 -17.26
CA TYR A 56 -4.93 26.72 -18.62
C TYR A 56 -3.98 25.74 -19.30
N VAL A 57 -4.18 25.50 -20.59
CA VAL A 57 -3.29 24.66 -21.39
C VAL A 57 -2.71 25.49 -22.53
N LEU A 58 -1.39 25.58 -22.57
CA LEU A 58 -0.63 26.15 -23.67
C LEU A 58 0.04 25.01 -24.42
N ARG A 59 -0.41 24.78 -25.65
CA ARG A 59 0.18 23.78 -26.52
C ARG A 59 1.01 24.49 -27.59
N SER A 60 2.28 24.10 -27.70
CA SER A 60 3.17 24.55 -28.77
C SER A 60 3.49 23.36 -29.67
N SER A 61 3.32 23.55 -30.99
CA SER A 61 3.50 22.48 -31.97
C SER A 61 4.08 22.99 -33.28
N TYR A 62 4.67 22.07 -34.05
CA TYR A 62 5.18 22.35 -35.39
C TYR A 62 4.03 22.41 -36.42
N SER A 63 4.12 23.37 -37.33
CA SER A 63 3.22 23.48 -38.49
C SER A 63 3.69 22.56 -39.62
N MET A 64 3.33 21.27 -39.57
CA MET A 64 3.78 20.25 -40.51
C MET A 64 2.61 19.38 -40.99
N GLY A 65 1.62 20.00 -41.65
CA GLY A 65 0.38 19.36 -42.05
C GLY A 65 -0.40 20.10 -43.16
N ASP A 66 -1.65 19.71 -43.37
CA ASP A 66 -2.60 20.34 -44.30
C ASP A 66 -3.70 21.14 -43.57
N GLU A 67 -4.81 21.45 -44.23
CA GLU A 67 -5.89 22.26 -43.63
C GLU A 67 -6.59 21.58 -42.43
N HIS A 68 -6.51 20.26 -42.30
CA HIS A 68 -7.28 19.48 -41.31
C HIS A 68 -6.45 18.45 -40.52
N THR A 69 -5.18 18.29 -40.87
CA THR A 69 -4.26 17.38 -40.20
C THR A 69 -2.93 18.08 -39.97
N GLY A 70 -2.35 17.99 -38.77
CA GLY A 70 -1.08 18.64 -38.47
C GLY A 70 -0.86 18.88 -36.99
N GLY A 71 -0.08 19.90 -36.64
CA GLY A 71 0.13 20.35 -35.27
C GLY A 71 -0.53 21.69 -35.02
N HIS A 72 -1.16 21.90 -33.86
CA HIS A 72 -1.76 23.18 -33.49
C HIS A 72 -1.02 23.78 -32.31
N THR A 73 -0.63 25.05 -32.47
CA THR A 73 -0.20 25.91 -31.37
C THR A 73 -1.41 26.70 -30.89
N LEU A 74 -1.87 26.45 -29.67
CA LEU A 74 -3.13 26.96 -29.17
C LEU A 74 -3.14 27.19 -27.66
N VAL A 75 -4.11 27.97 -27.21
CA VAL A 75 -4.38 28.27 -25.81
C VAL A 75 -5.81 27.85 -25.48
N CYS A 76 -5.95 27.07 -24.41
CA CYS A 76 -7.23 26.63 -23.89
C CYS A 76 -7.40 27.09 -22.44
N ASP A 77 -8.59 27.57 -22.09
CA ASP A 77 -8.92 27.93 -20.72
C ASP A 77 -9.31 26.70 -19.88
N CYS A 78 -9.50 26.94 -18.58
CA CYS A 78 -9.88 25.94 -17.58
C CYS A 78 -11.24 25.26 -17.84
N SER A 79 -12.10 25.83 -18.69
CA SER A 79 -13.41 25.27 -19.05
C SER A 79 -13.37 24.34 -20.25
N GLY A 80 -12.26 24.33 -21.00
CA GLY A 80 -12.17 23.64 -22.28
C GLY A 80 -12.50 24.53 -23.49
N LYS A 81 -12.55 25.85 -23.32
CA LYS A 81 -12.71 26.77 -24.44
C LYS A 81 -11.35 27.09 -25.04
N ILE A 82 -11.21 26.88 -26.35
CA ILE A 82 -10.05 27.34 -27.11
C ILE A 82 -10.15 28.86 -27.22
N LEU A 83 -9.18 29.57 -26.64
CA LEU A 83 -9.11 31.03 -26.69
C LEU A 83 -8.50 31.49 -28.00
N ASN A 84 -7.46 30.80 -28.46
CA ASN A 84 -6.71 31.14 -29.66
C ASN A 84 -6.01 29.90 -30.22
N ASP A 85 -5.90 29.83 -31.54
CA ASP A 85 -5.28 28.73 -32.28
C ASP A 85 -4.77 29.25 -33.63
N ILE A 86 -3.45 29.14 -33.86
CA ILE A 86 -2.84 29.55 -35.13
C ILE A 86 -2.82 28.44 -36.19
N LYS A 87 -3.38 27.26 -35.88
CA LYS A 87 -3.48 26.10 -36.79
C LYS A 87 -2.11 25.73 -37.37
N GLN A 88 -2.03 25.47 -38.68
CA GLN A 88 -0.79 25.24 -39.42
C GLN A 88 -0.04 26.54 -39.79
N THR A 89 -0.38 27.69 -39.23
CA THR A 89 0.35 28.94 -39.53
C THR A 89 1.63 29.01 -38.69
N ILE A 90 2.74 29.35 -39.33
CA ILE A 90 4.00 29.63 -38.62
C ILE A 90 3.92 31.03 -38.02
N GLY A 91 4.18 31.15 -36.72
CA GLY A 91 4.18 32.45 -36.05
C GLY A 91 4.28 32.36 -34.54
N ILE A 92 4.01 33.49 -33.89
CA ILE A 92 3.92 33.60 -32.43
C ILE A 92 2.47 33.84 -32.07
N LEU A 93 1.88 32.93 -31.30
CA LEU A 93 0.60 33.13 -30.66
C LEU A 93 0.83 33.91 -29.36
N LYS A 94 0.08 35.00 -29.17
CA LYS A 94 0.01 35.74 -27.91
C LYS A 94 -1.43 35.76 -27.43
N GLU A 95 -1.65 35.42 -26.17
CA GLU A 95 -2.95 35.45 -25.52
C GLU A 95 -2.77 35.96 -24.08
N ASP A 96 -3.64 36.88 -23.64
CA ASP A 96 -3.65 37.36 -22.26
C ASP A 96 -4.59 36.47 -21.43
N ILE A 97 -4.07 35.85 -20.36
CA ILE A 97 -4.84 34.93 -19.50
C ILE A 97 -4.88 35.38 -18.05
N GLU A 98 -6.02 35.17 -17.39
CA GLU A 98 -6.19 35.44 -15.97
C GLU A 98 -6.10 34.16 -15.15
N ILE A 99 -4.90 33.87 -14.64
CA ILE A 99 -4.58 32.60 -13.97
C ILE A 99 -5.46 32.29 -12.76
N LYS A 100 -5.92 33.32 -12.04
CA LYS A 100 -6.80 33.17 -10.88
C LYS A 100 -8.22 32.71 -11.27
N ASN A 101 -8.60 32.84 -12.53
CA ASN A 101 -9.92 32.45 -12.99
C ASN A 101 -9.96 30.94 -13.25
N LYS A 102 -10.52 30.21 -12.29
CA LYS A 102 -10.73 28.77 -12.33
C LYS A 102 -12.18 28.49 -12.74
N CYS A 103 -12.40 27.39 -13.46
CA CYS A 103 -13.75 26.99 -13.86
C CYS A 103 -14.51 26.46 -12.65
N LYS A 104 -15.74 26.94 -12.46
CA LYS A 104 -16.69 26.41 -11.49
C LYS A 104 -17.83 25.67 -12.17
N ARG A 105 -18.42 24.69 -11.49
CA ARG A 105 -19.59 23.94 -11.95
C ARG A 105 -20.51 23.61 -10.78
N SER A 106 -21.78 23.35 -11.08
CA SER A 106 -22.79 23.04 -10.06
C SER A 106 -22.51 21.68 -9.42
N ASN A 107 -22.57 21.61 -8.09
CA ASN A 107 -22.34 20.39 -7.32
C ASN A 107 -23.56 19.44 -7.31
N GLY A 108 -24.23 19.29 -8.46
CA GLY A 108 -25.53 18.63 -8.59
C GLY A 108 -26.67 19.60 -8.85
N HIS A 109 -27.79 19.10 -9.38
CA HIS A 109 -28.92 19.95 -9.79
C HIS A 109 -29.42 20.85 -8.63
N GLY A 110 -29.38 22.17 -8.84
CA GLY A 110 -29.80 23.17 -7.85
C GLY A 110 -28.81 23.42 -6.70
N GLN A 111 -27.61 22.82 -6.75
CA GLN A 111 -26.56 22.98 -5.74
C GLN A 111 -25.59 24.11 -6.09
N GLU A 112 -24.84 24.54 -5.08
CA GLU A 112 -23.81 25.58 -5.20
C GLU A 112 -22.74 25.25 -6.25
N LEU A 113 -22.11 26.30 -6.77
CA LEU A 113 -20.99 26.18 -7.70
C LEU A 113 -19.70 25.89 -6.92
N ILE A 114 -19.07 24.76 -7.22
CA ILE A 114 -17.74 24.37 -6.71
C ILE A 114 -16.71 24.41 -7.83
N ASP A 115 -15.43 24.35 -7.48
CA ASP A 115 -14.38 24.27 -8.47
C ASP A 115 -14.49 22.97 -9.28
N SER A 116 -14.23 23.08 -10.58
CA SER A 116 -14.47 22.01 -11.56
C SER A 116 -13.72 20.72 -11.25
N ASP A 117 -12.47 20.82 -10.82
CA ASP A 117 -11.63 19.71 -10.39
C ASP A 117 -12.08 19.11 -9.04
N GLU A 118 -12.66 19.91 -8.15
CA GLU A 118 -13.22 19.40 -6.89
C GLU A 118 -14.43 18.51 -7.15
N PHE A 119 -15.36 18.91 -8.04
CA PHE A 119 -16.51 18.09 -8.41
C PHE A 119 -16.07 16.72 -8.94
N VAL A 120 -15.08 16.70 -9.84
CA VAL A 120 -14.53 15.45 -10.37
C VAL A 120 -13.92 14.64 -9.23
N THR A 121 -13.11 15.27 -8.37
CA THR A 121 -12.42 14.61 -7.25
C THR A 121 -13.38 14.01 -6.23
N GLN A 122 -14.49 14.69 -5.92
CA GLN A 122 -15.52 14.21 -4.99
C GLN A 122 -16.19 12.92 -5.48
N GLY A 123 -16.35 12.74 -6.78
CA GLY A 123 -16.91 11.53 -7.39
C GLY A 123 -15.87 10.44 -7.70
N ARG A 124 -14.58 10.65 -7.39
CA ARG A 124 -13.57 9.63 -7.63
C ARG A 124 -13.69 8.52 -6.61
N THR A 125 -13.61 7.31 -7.14
CA THR A 125 -13.18 6.12 -6.42
C THR A 125 -11.79 5.75 -6.94
N PRO A 126 -10.70 6.38 -6.45
CA PRO A 126 -9.35 6.12 -6.97
C PRO A 126 -9.00 4.63 -7.05
N TYR A 127 -9.56 3.85 -6.15
CA TYR A 127 -9.44 2.39 -6.05
C TYR A 127 -10.16 1.62 -7.16
N SER A 128 -11.15 2.19 -7.84
CA SER A 128 -11.85 1.58 -9.00
C SER A 128 -11.15 1.82 -10.34
N TYR A 129 -10.22 2.77 -10.42
CA TYR A 129 -9.60 3.22 -11.67
C TYR A 129 -8.08 2.99 -11.75
N ARG A 130 -7.46 2.53 -10.65
CA ARG A 130 -6.11 1.97 -10.77
C ARG A 130 -6.22 0.72 -11.65
N PRO A 131 -5.36 0.53 -12.66
CA PRO A 131 -5.30 -0.73 -13.40
C PRO A 131 -4.82 -1.79 -12.42
N ALA A 132 -5.77 -2.40 -11.74
CA ALA A 132 -5.51 -3.50 -10.86
C ALA A 132 -6.29 -4.63 -11.48
N GLY A 133 -5.56 -5.50 -12.19
CA GLY A 133 -6.14 -6.67 -12.82
C GLY A 133 -6.72 -7.63 -11.77
N SER A 134 -6.80 -8.91 -12.09
CA SER A 134 -7.21 -10.01 -11.20
C SER A 134 -6.36 -10.19 -9.92
N PHE A 135 -5.60 -9.19 -9.49
CA PHE A 135 -4.59 -9.21 -8.44
C PHE A 135 -5.00 -8.43 -7.17
N ILE A 136 -6.20 -7.83 -7.08
CA ILE A 136 -6.68 -7.24 -5.81
C ILE A 136 -7.39 -8.29 -4.98
N SER A 137 -6.96 -8.47 -3.73
CA SER A 137 -7.68 -9.25 -2.72
C SER A 137 -8.82 -8.43 -2.12
N LEU A 138 -9.83 -9.12 -1.59
CA LEU A 138 -10.72 -8.53 -0.58
C LEU A 138 -9.87 -8.02 0.60
N ASN A 139 -10.28 -6.90 1.19
CA ASN A 139 -9.60 -6.29 2.34
C ASN A 139 -9.88 -7.09 3.64
N ASP A 140 -9.29 -6.66 4.76
CA ASP A 140 -9.41 -7.36 6.06
C ASP A 140 -10.85 -7.42 6.60
N ASN A 141 -11.70 -6.46 6.23
CA ASN A 141 -13.09 -6.41 6.69
C ASN A 141 -14.03 -7.25 5.80
N GLU A 142 -13.67 -7.46 4.54
CA GLU A 142 -14.54 -8.10 3.53
C GLU A 142 -14.22 -9.59 3.32
N LYS A 143 -12.96 -9.99 3.52
CA LYS A 143 -12.55 -11.38 3.26
C LYS A 143 -13.23 -12.33 4.26
N PRO A 144 -13.86 -13.43 3.82
CA PRO A 144 -14.52 -14.35 4.74
C PRO A 144 -13.52 -15.08 5.64
N TYR A 145 -14.03 -15.65 6.73
CA TYR A 145 -13.33 -16.60 7.60
C TYR A 145 -13.88 -18.02 7.37
N PRO A 146 -13.10 -19.09 7.63
CA PRO A 146 -11.73 -19.06 8.16
C PRO A 146 -10.68 -18.65 7.13
N ARG A 147 -9.50 -18.25 7.60
CA ARG A 147 -8.39 -17.80 6.76
C ARG A 147 -7.12 -18.59 7.01
N ILE A 148 -6.28 -18.70 5.99
CA ILE A 148 -4.93 -19.26 6.09
C ILE A 148 -3.90 -18.14 5.92
N CYS A 149 -3.10 -17.94 6.96
CA CYS A 149 -2.05 -16.93 7.00
C CYS A 149 -0.67 -17.59 6.78
N ALA A 150 0.07 -17.14 5.76
CA ALA A 150 1.41 -17.64 5.48
C ALA A 150 2.43 -16.98 6.43
N HIS A 151 2.92 -17.74 7.40
CA HIS A 151 3.84 -17.27 8.44
C HIS A 151 5.22 -16.96 7.84
N ARG A 152 5.60 -15.68 7.91
CA ARG A 152 6.79 -15.10 7.28
C ARG A 152 6.84 -15.32 5.76
N GLY A 153 5.67 -15.39 5.13
CA GLY A 153 5.49 -15.85 3.74
C GLY A 153 5.50 -17.38 3.61
N PHE A 154 5.90 -17.91 2.46
CA PHE A 154 6.04 -19.37 2.25
C PHE A 154 7.39 -19.87 2.79
N SER A 155 7.58 -19.75 4.10
CA SER A 155 8.83 -19.99 4.82
C SER A 155 9.28 -21.47 4.82
N ALA A 156 8.41 -22.41 4.46
CA ALA A 156 8.80 -23.81 4.29
C ALA A 156 9.81 -24.04 3.14
N LEU A 157 9.85 -23.16 2.13
CA LEU A 157 10.73 -23.31 0.95
C LEU A 157 11.53 -22.06 0.59
N CYS A 158 11.13 -20.89 1.10
CA CYS A 158 11.79 -19.62 0.82
C CYS A 158 12.37 -19.04 2.11
N PRO A 159 13.42 -18.19 2.03
CA PRO A 159 13.91 -17.48 3.20
C PRO A 159 12.76 -16.64 3.77
N GLU A 160 12.49 -16.81 5.05
CA GLU A 160 11.43 -16.11 5.76
C GLU A 160 11.55 -14.58 5.64
N ASN A 161 10.43 -13.87 5.78
CA ASN A 161 10.40 -12.40 5.77
C ASN A 161 10.97 -11.73 4.50
N SER A 162 11.07 -12.47 3.39
CA SER A 162 11.60 -11.98 2.12
C SER A 162 10.49 -11.70 1.11
N VAL A 163 10.76 -10.80 0.16
CA VAL A 163 9.88 -10.59 -1.00
C VAL A 163 9.64 -11.91 -1.75
N LEU A 164 10.60 -12.84 -1.77
CA LEU A 164 10.43 -14.14 -2.41
C LEU A 164 9.43 -15.03 -1.66
N SER A 165 9.52 -15.11 -0.33
CA SER A 165 8.57 -15.91 0.46
C SER A 165 7.16 -15.33 0.39
N LEU A 166 7.03 -13.99 0.42
CA LEU A 166 5.75 -13.29 0.31
C LEU A 166 5.15 -13.43 -1.09
N ALA A 167 5.94 -13.23 -2.15
CA ALA A 167 5.48 -13.44 -3.53
C ALA A 167 4.97 -14.86 -3.75
N SER A 168 5.70 -15.85 -3.22
CA SER A 168 5.32 -17.27 -3.34
C SER A 168 4.02 -17.57 -2.61
N ALA A 169 3.83 -17.01 -1.41
CA ALA A 169 2.58 -17.16 -0.66
C ALA A 169 1.39 -16.51 -1.38
N ILE A 170 1.55 -15.29 -1.90
CA ILE A 170 0.52 -14.58 -2.66
C ILE A 170 0.17 -15.34 -3.95
N ALA A 171 1.17 -15.86 -4.67
CA ALA A 171 0.95 -16.67 -5.87
C ALA A 171 0.23 -18.00 -5.60
N LEU A 172 0.27 -18.48 -4.35
CA LEU A 172 -0.49 -19.64 -3.87
C LEU A 172 -1.84 -19.22 -3.24
N ASP A 173 -2.29 -17.99 -3.49
CA ASP A 173 -3.54 -17.39 -3.03
C ASP A 173 -3.68 -17.29 -1.50
N ALA A 174 -2.59 -17.09 -0.75
CA ALA A 174 -2.66 -16.92 0.71
C ALA A 174 -3.75 -15.90 1.12
N ASP A 175 -4.56 -16.24 2.12
CA ASP A 175 -5.60 -15.31 2.56
C ASP A 175 -4.98 -14.08 3.21
N GLU A 176 -3.96 -14.33 4.02
CA GLU A 176 -3.13 -13.35 4.69
C GLU A 176 -1.65 -13.77 4.56
N VAL A 177 -0.74 -12.80 4.63
CA VAL A 177 0.70 -13.05 4.84
C VAL A 177 1.13 -12.36 6.12
N GLU A 178 2.03 -13.00 6.86
CA GLU A 178 2.64 -12.43 8.05
C GLU A 178 4.11 -12.14 7.80
N PHE A 179 4.63 -11.08 8.42
CA PHE A 179 6.05 -10.77 8.47
C PHE A 179 6.40 -9.86 9.64
N ASP A 180 7.66 -9.91 10.04
CA ASP A 180 8.22 -9.27 11.22
C ASP A 180 9.04 -8.02 10.83
N LEU A 181 8.88 -6.92 11.58
CA LEU A 181 9.56 -5.66 11.30
C LEU A 181 10.42 -5.18 12.48
N TRP A 182 11.64 -4.76 12.17
CA TRP A 182 12.56 -4.05 13.06
C TRP A 182 13.02 -2.74 12.44
N PRO A 183 13.12 -1.63 13.19
CA PRO A 183 13.83 -0.45 12.71
C PRO A 183 15.36 -0.63 12.77
N SER A 184 16.07 -0.17 11.75
CA SER A 184 17.53 -0.01 11.74
C SER A 184 17.99 1.18 12.61
N GLU A 185 19.30 1.45 12.65
CA GLU A 185 19.88 2.63 13.31
C GLU A 185 19.39 3.95 12.68
N ASP A 186 19.25 3.97 11.36
CA ASP A 186 18.80 5.10 10.53
C ASP A 186 17.30 5.06 10.20
N TYR A 187 16.51 4.27 10.96
CA TYR A 187 15.06 4.13 10.86
C TYR A 187 14.51 3.59 9.53
N GLU A 188 15.34 2.94 8.73
CA GLU A 188 14.84 2.06 7.68
C GLU A 188 14.19 0.82 8.32
N ILE A 189 12.98 0.50 7.91
CA ILE A 189 12.19 -0.58 8.52
C ILE A 189 12.47 -1.89 7.80
N ILE A 190 13.15 -2.82 8.46
CA ILE A 190 13.67 -4.07 7.88
C ILE A 190 12.75 -5.23 8.24
N ALA A 191 12.46 -6.06 7.24
CA ALA A 191 11.73 -7.31 7.42
C ALA A 191 12.68 -8.44 7.84
N THR A 192 12.57 -8.88 9.09
CA THR A 192 13.32 -10.02 9.67
C THR A 192 12.73 -10.40 11.03
N HIS A 193 12.76 -11.67 11.40
CA HIS A 193 12.23 -12.11 12.69
C HIS A 193 13.20 -11.80 13.83
N ASP A 194 14.42 -12.33 13.70
CA ASP A 194 15.39 -12.31 14.78
C ASP A 194 16.01 -10.91 14.94
N PRO A 195 16.31 -10.51 16.18
CA PRO A 195 16.90 -9.20 16.44
C PRO A 195 18.38 -9.15 16.01
N VAL A 196 18.97 -10.25 15.54
CA VAL A 196 20.35 -10.36 15.05
C VAL A 196 20.32 -11.01 13.67
N PHE A 197 21.31 -10.68 12.85
CA PHE A 197 21.47 -11.34 11.56
C PHE A 197 22.25 -12.65 11.69
N GLU A 198 21.88 -13.62 10.88
CA GLU A 198 22.55 -14.93 10.82
C GLU A 198 24.06 -14.78 10.55
N LYS A 199 24.88 -15.62 11.19
CA LYS A 199 26.36 -15.53 11.24
C LYS A 199 26.98 -14.25 11.83
N ASN A 200 26.19 -13.23 12.20
CA ASN A 200 26.69 -11.99 12.80
C ASN A 200 25.97 -11.69 14.12
N SER A 201 26.27 -12.49 15.15
CA SER A 201 25.55 -12.50 16.43
C SER A 201 25.91 -11.37 17.40
N GLN A 202 26.74 -10.40 16.99
CA GLN A 202 27.26 -9.39 17.92
C GLN A 202 26.42 -8.12 17.97
N ARG A 203 25.76 -7.75 16.87
CA ARG A 203 24.96 -6.52 16.79
C ARG A 203 23.50 -6.85 16.50
N LYS A 204 22.62 -6.00 17.02
CA LYS A 204 21.18 -6.07 16.81
C LYS A 204 20.78 -5.30 15.56
N VAL A 205 19.63 -5.60 14.96
CA VAL A 205 19.14 -4.92 13.73
C VAL A 205 19.17 -3.40 13.88
N TRP A 206 18.72 -2.88 15.03
CA TRP A 206 18.68 -1.45 15.35
C TRP A 206 20.04 -0.83 15.67
N GLU A 207 21.12 -1.60 15.56
CA GLU A 207 22.50 -1.13 15.70
C GLU A 207 23.22 -1.06 14.36
N TYR A 208 22.59 -1.44 13.23
CA TYR A 208 23.14 -1.31 11.88
C TYR A 208 22.46 -0.18 11.11
N GLY A 209 23.24 0.58 10.33
CA GLY A 209 22.70 1.43 9.26
C GLY A 209 22.26 0.60 8.05
N PHE A 210 21.31 1.11 7.27
CA PHE A 210 20.68 0.42 6.15
C PHE A 210 21.69 -0.12 5.12
N ASP A 211 22.67 0.69 4.73
CA ASP A 211 23.68 0.32 3.73
C ASP A 211 24.53 -0.89 4.19
N ASP A 212 24.71 -1.09 5.49
CA ASP A 212 25.42 -2.26 6.01
C ASP A 212 24.52 -3.50 6.03
N ILE A 213 23.23 -3.34 6.33
CA ILE A 213 22.24 -4.43 6.27
C ILE A 213 22.12 -4.97 4.84
N MET A 214 22.12 -4.08 3.84
CA MET A 214 22.02 -4.47 2.42
C MET A 214 23.22 -5.26 1.89
N LYS A 215 24.34 -5.30 2.62
CA LYS A 215 25.51 -6.14 2.29
C LYS A 215 25.41 -7.55 2.88
N LEU A 216 24.43 -7.81 3.75
CA LEU A 216 24.24 -9.10 4.40
C LEU A 216 23.44 -10.06 3.50
N ASP A 217 23.72 -11.35 3.67
CA ASP A 217 23.07 -12.42 2.94
C ASP A 217 21.85 -12.94 3.71
N ALA A 218 20.66 -12.79 3.12
CA ALA A 218 19.38 -13.26 3.67
C ALA A 218 19.04 -14.70 3.25
N SER A 219 19.90 -15.35 2.46
CA SER A 219 19.70 -16.74 1.99
C SER A 219 20.39 -17.79 2.87
N TYR A 220 20.83 -17.41 4.07
CA TYR A 220 21.57 -18.32 4.95
C TYR A 220 20.79 -19.62 5.25
N GLN A 221 21.51 -20.76 5.19
CA GLN A 221 20.97 -22.12 5.33
C GLN A 221 19.90 -22.53 4.29
N MET A 222 19.67 -21.71 3.27
CA MET A 222 18.79 -22.05 2.16
C MET A 222 19.57 -22.78 1.05
N SER A 223 18.84 -23.26 0.05
CA SER A 223 19.41 -23.83 -1.17
C SER A 223 20.40 -22.86 -1.82
N SER A 224 21.50 -23.37 -2.38
CA SER A 224 22.46 -22.55 -3.14
C SER A 224 21.85 -21.87 -4.37
N GLN A 225 20.68 -22.32 -4.83
CA GLN A 225 19.92 -21.64 -5.89
C GLN A 225 19.36 -20.28 -5.46
N LEU A 226 19.34 -20.00 -4.16
CA LEU A 226 18.83 -18.77 -3.56
C LEU A 226 19.95 -17.86 -3.06
N GLU A 227 21.21 -18.19 -3.36
CA GLU A 227 22.38 -17.42 -2.91
C GLU A 227 22.32 -15.96 -3.41
N GLY A 228 22.72 -15.02 -2.55
CA GLY A 228 22.79 -13.59 -2.88
C GLY A 228 21.48 -12.83 -2.69
N LEU A 229 20.47 -13.42 -2.04
CA LEU A 229 19.30 -12.66 -1.60
C LEU A 229 19.69 -11.69 -0.47
N ARG A 230 19.10 -10.51 -0.49
CA ARG A 230 19.23 -9.48 0.55
C ARG A 230 17.97 -9.40 1.40
N TYR A 231 18.11 -8.80 2.57
CA TYR A 231 16.96 -8.39 3.38
C TYR A 231 16.12 -7.34 2.64
N ASN A 232 14.83 -7.28 2.97
CA ASN A 232 13.88 -6.35 2.36
C ASN A 232 13.43 -5.29 3.36
N THR A 233 13.12 -4.10 2.85
CA THR A 233 12.44 -3.08 3.65
C THR A 233 10.93 -3.26 3.62
N PHE A 234 10.24 -2.71 4.61
CA PHE A 234 8.78 -2.67 4.64
C PHE A 234 8.22 -1.91 3.42
N GLU A 235 8.87 -0.82 3.00
CA GLU A 235 8.44 -0.08 1.81
C GLU A 235 8.53 -0.95 0.54
N GLU A 236 9.59 -1.75 0.39
CA GLU A 236 9.72 -2.65 -0.77
C GLU A 236 8.59 -3.69 -0.82
N ILE A 237 8.19 -4.21 0.34
CA ILE A 237 7.06 -5.13 0.48
C ILE A 237 5.76 -4.43 0.06
N LEU A 238 5.46 -3.25 0.60
CA LEU A 238 4.26 -2.48 0.25
C LEU A 238 4.23 -2.12 -1.24
N ARG A 239 5.35 -1.65 -1.78
CA ARG A 239 5.47 -1.29 -3.19
C ARG A 239 5.15 -2.45 -4.12
N LYS A 240 5.52 -3.67 -3.74
CA LYS A 240 5.26 -4.87 -4.54
C LYS A 240 3.87 -5.46 -4.34
N PHE A 241 3.34 -5.44 -3.12
CA PHE A 241 2.20 -6.28 -2.74
C PHE A 241 1.00 -5.52 -2.17
N ASN A 242 0.99 -4.18 -2.20
CA ASN A 242 -0.17 -3.40 -1.79
C ASN A 242 -1.45 -3.95 -2.45
N HIS A 243 -2.49 -4.13 -1.63
CA HIS A 243 -3.83 -4.63 -2.00
C HIS A 243 -3.89 -6.05 -2.57
N GLN A 244 -2.78 -6.79 -2.66
CA GLN A 244 -2.78 -8.16 -3.22
C GLN A 244 -3.13 -9.24 -2.20
N THR A 245 -2.96 -8.95 -0.91
CA THR A 245 -3.31 -9.83 0.20
C THR A 245 -3.45 -9.00 1.48
N ILE A 246 -4.01 -9.59 2.54
CA ILE A 246 -4.02 -8.97 3.87
C ILE A 246 -2.66 -9.19 4.52
N MET A 247 -2.06 -8.14 5.09
CA MET A 247 -0.76 -8.23 5.75
C MET A 247 -0.91 -8.15 7.27
N ASN A 248 -0.54 -9.24 7.95
CA ASN A 248 -0.33 -9.30 9.39
C ASN A 248 1.07 -8.76 9.71
N ILE A 249 1.17 -7.52 10.16
CA ILE A 249 2.46 -6.86 10.40
C ILE A 249 2.86 -7.04 11.85
N HIS A 250 3.84 -7.90 12.12
CA HIS A 250 4.41 -8.11 13.44
C HIS A 250 5.49 -7.05 13.71
N ILE A 251 5.16 -6.02 14.49
CA ILE A 251 6.16 -5.01 14.89
C ILE A 251 6.92 -5.53 16.12
N LYS A 252 8.24 -5.61 16.01
CA LYS A 252 9.09 -6.14 17.08
C LYS A 252 9.65 -5.05 17.98
N THR A 253 9.60 -5.28 19.29
CA THR A 253 10.04 -4.31 20.31
C THR A 253 11.51 -4.50 20.65
N LYS A 254 12.29 -3.42 20.59
CA LYS A 254 13.69 -3.39 21.06
C LYS A 254 13.74 -3.80 22.55
N TYR A 255 14.84 -4.42 22.98
CA TYR A 255 15.00 -4.84 24.37
C TYR A 255 16.42 -4.58 24.88
N ILE A 256 16.54 -4.37 26.20
CA ILE A 256 17.81 -4.20 26.90
C ILE A 256 17.84 -5.21 28.03
N ASN A 257 18.90 -6.02 28.12
CA ASN A 257 19.06 -7.07 29.14
C ASN A 257 17.85 -8.02 29.25
N GLY A 258 17.22 -8.34 28.11
CA GLY A 258 16.05 -9.22 28.05
C GLY A 258 14.73 -8.56 28.45
N VAL A 259 14.71 -7.24 28.70
CA VAL A 259 13.50 -6.48 29.02
C VAL A 259 13.11 -5.60 27.84
N ASN A 260 11.89 -5.74 27.35
CA ASN A 260 11.36 -4.92 26.26
C ASN A 260 11.32 -3.44 26.68
N ILE A 261 11.75 -2.57 25.77
CA ILE A 261 11.67 -1.12 25.97
C ILE A 261 10.20 -0.70 25.86
N TYR A 262 9.74 0.06 26.84
CA TYR A 262 8.37 0.55 26.90
C TYR A 262 8.34 2.05 27.26
N PRO A 263 7.57 2.89 26.54
CA PRO A 263 6.72 2.55 25.38
C PRO A 263 7.54 2.22 24.13
N TYR A 264 6.87 1.69 23.08
CA TYR A 264 7.51 1.48 21.78
C TYR A 264 7.89 2.83 21.15
N ASP A 265 9.01 2.84 20.42
CA ASP A 265 9.57 4.00 19.71
C ASP A 265 8.55 4.66 18.76
N GLU A 266 8.10 5.86 19.12
CA GLU A 266 7.07 6.58 18.36
C GLU A 266 7.54 7.02 16.97
N GLU A 267 8.84 7.25 16.77
CA GLU A 267 9.39 7.67 15.48
C GLU A 267 9.34 6.51 14.49
N ALA A 268 9.87 5.34 14.90
CA ALA A 268 9.78 4.12 14.11
C ALA A 268 8.32 3.76 13.78
N PHE A 269 7.41 3.88 14.76
CA PHE A 269 6.00 3.60 14.52
C PHE A 269 5.35 4.57 13.53
N ARG A 270 5.69 5.87 13.58
CA ARG A 270 5.19 6.86 12.63
C ARG A 270 5.64 6.58 11.21
N ILE A 271 6.88 6.10 11.02
CA ILE A 271 7.40 5.72 9.71
C ILE A 271 6.59 4.55 9.15
N ILE A 272 6.38 3.49 9.94
CA ILE A 272 5.53 2.34 9.55
C ILE A 272 4.12 2.80 9.17
N TYR A 273 3.49 3.62 10.01
CA TYR A 273 2.14 4.12 9.73
C TYR A 273 2.07 5.01 8.49
N ASN A 274 3.04 5.91 8.29
CA ASN A 274 3.08 6.78 7.12
C ASN A 274 3.24 5.98 5.83
N LEU A 275 4.05 4.92 5.84
CA LEU A 275 4.19 4.01 4.71
C LEU A 275 2.86 3.28 4.41
N ILE A 276 2.17 2.76 5.44
CA ILE A 276 0.85 2.14 5.25
C ILE A 276 -0.12 3.12 4.56
N LYS A 277 -0.15 4.37 5.02
CA LYS A 277 -1.01 5.43 4.47
C LYS A 277 -0.62 5.84 3.05
N GLU A 278 0.68 5.96 2.78
CA GLU A 278 1.21 6.33 1.45
C GLU A 278 0.79 5.33 0.38
N TYR A 279 0.85 4.03 0.71
CA TYR A 279 0.45 2.96 -0.19
C TYR A 279 -1.06 2.64 -0.13
N GLY A 280 -1.82 3.30 0.76
CA GLY A 280 -3.26 3.17 0.90
C GLY A 280 -3.71 1.82 1.47
N CYS A 281 -2.89 1.20 2.32
CA CYS A 281 -3.08 -0.17 2.81
C CYS A 281 -3.83 -0.24 4.15
N GLU A 282 -4.44 0.84 4.65
CA GLU A 282 -5.04 0.88 5.99
C GLU A 282 -6.11 -0.19 6.25
N GLU A 283 -6.83 -0.64 5.22
CA GLU A 283 -7.83 -1.72 5.29
C GLU A 283 -7.27 -3.10 4.93
N TYR A 284 -6.01 -3.16 4.47
CA TYR A 284 -5.32 -4.36 4.02
C TYR A 284 -4.26 -4.83 5.00
N VAL A 285 -4.09 -4.13 6.13
CA VAL A 285 -3.09 -4.47 7.14
C VAL A 285 -3.73 -4.51 8.52
N TYR A 286 -3.12 -5.28 9.42
CA TYR A 286 -3.34 -5.11 10.84
C TYR A 286 -2.03 -5.22 11.59
N ILE A 287 -1.90 -4.44 12.67
CA ILE A 287 -0.68 -4.35 13.46
C ILE A 287 -0.74 -5.39 14.59
N ALA A 288 0.18 -6.34 14.59
CA ALA A 288 0.38 -7.24 15.70
C ALA A 288 1.61 -6.83 16.52
N GLY A 289 1.51 -6.92 17.83
CA GLY A 289 2.62 -6.58 18.71
C GLY A 289 2.34 -6.83 20.18
N ASP A 290 3.38 -6.63 20.97
CA ASP A 290 3.31 -6.69 22.43
C ASP A 290 2.64 -5.42 23.02
N GLU A 291 2.62 -5.34 24.34
CA GLU A 291 2.03 -4.24 25.08
C GLU A 291 2.62 -2.87 24.71
N ALA A 292 3.92 -2.79 24.41
CA ALA A 292 4.58 -1.55 24.00
C ALA A 292 4.05 -1.07 22.64
N VAL A 293 3.98 -1.99 21.67
CA VAL A 293 3.47 -1.70 20.31
C VAL A 293 1.99 -1.36 20.35
N LEU A 294 1.17 -2.14 21.06
CA LEU A 294 -0.29 -1.95 21.10
C LEU A 294 -0.67 -0.58 21.69
N GLN A 295 0.03 -0.15 22.75
CA GLN A 295 -0.15 1.16 23.33
C GLN A 295 0.21 2.29 22.35
N THR A 296 1.39 2.20 21.74
CA THR A 296 1.85 3.20 20.77
C THR A 296 0.94 3.24 19.53
N ALA A 297 0.48 2.09 19.05
CA ALA A 297 -0.49 1.98 17.95
C ALA A 297 -1.82 2.64 18.28
N ARG A 298 -2.36 2.41 19.48
CA ARG A 298 -3.60 3.06 19.94
C ARG A 298 -3.47 4.57 20.03
N LYS A 299 -2.28 5.09 20.35
CA LYS A 299 -1.99 6.53 20.40
C LYS A 299 -1.85 7.16 19.02
N ILE A 300 -1.08 6.53 18.12
CA ILE A 300 -0.66 7.13 16.84
C ILE A 300 -1.63 6.81 15.70
N ALA A 301 -2.13 5.57 15.63
CA ALA A 301 -2.99 5.08 14.57
C ALA A 301 -4.21 4.31 15.13
N PRO A 302 -5.10 4.97 15.90
CA PRO A 302 -6.22 4.31 16.59
C PRO A 302 -7.19 3.57 15.66
N HIS A 303 -7.27 3.98 14.38
CA HIS A 303 -8.14 3.42 13.36
C HIS A 303 -7.59 2.13 12.73
N LEU A 304 -6.27 1.89 12.76
CA LEU A 304 -5.71 0.65 12.25
C LEU A 304 -6.13 -0.53 13.13
N SER A 305 -6.49 -1.64 12.49
CA SER A 305 -6.78 -2.89 13.17
C SER A 305 -5.55 -3.38 13.93
N ARG A 306 -5.77 -3.92 15.13
CA ARG A 306 -4.70 -4.40 16.02
C ARG A 306 -4.94 -5.86 16.39
N CYS A 307 -3.87 -6.63 16.39
CA CYS A 307 -3.79 -8.02 16.84
C CYS A 307 -2.97 -8.11 18.13
N CYS A 308 -3.55 -8.61 19.22
CA CYS A 308 -2.85 -8.72 20.49
C CYS A 308 -1.86 -9.90 20.50
N LEU A 309 -0.58 -9.62 20.80
CA LEU A 309 0.43 -10.63 21.15
C LEU A 309 0.84 -10.54 22.64
N ALA A 310 0.37 -9.53 23.37
CA ALA A 310 0.66 -9.38 24.80
C ALA A 310 -0.06 -10.47 25.61
N GLY A 311 0.64 -11.11 26.54
CA GLY A 311 0.05 -12.17 27.39
C GLY A 311 -0.11 -13.53 26.69
N GLN A 312 0.51 -13.69 25.52
CA GLN A 312 0.42 -14.91 24.71
C GLN A 312 1.01 -16.16 25.39
N GLN A 313 1.81 -16.00 26.46
CA GLN A 313 2.45 -17.11 27.19
C GLN A 313 2.08 -17.16 28.69
N ASP A 314 1.07 -16.39 29.12
CA ASP A 314 0.66 -16.32 30.53
C ASP A 314 -0.87 -16.42 30.72
N TYR A 315 -1.60 -16.82 29.67
CA TYR A 315 -3.07 -16.94 29.61
C TYR A 315 -3.85 -15.62 29.73
N SER A 316 -3.19 -14.45 29.84
CA SER A 316 -3.87 -13.14 29.96
C SER A 316 -4.21 -12.48 28.61
N ILE A 317 -3.92 -13.12 27.48
CA ILE A 317 -4.02 -12.52 26.15
C ILE A 317 -5.41 -11.96 25.80
N VAL A 318 -6.50 -12.62 26.22
CA VAL A 318 -7.86 -12.17 25.91
C VAL A 318 -8.17 -10.87 26.67
N ASP A 319 -7.85 -10.82 27.97
CA ASP A 319 -8.03 -9.63 28.79
C ASP A 319 -7.20 -8.46 28.26
N LYS A 320 -5.95 -8.72 27.84
CA LYS A 320 -5.11 -7.70 27.21
C LYS A 320 -5.66 -7.24 25.85
N ALA A 321 -6.17 -8.15 25.03
CA ALA A 321 -6.80 -7.79 23.76
C ALA A 321 -8.00 -6.85 23.97
N ILE A 322 -8.83 -7.12 24.98
CA ILE A 322 -9.94 -6.25 25.39
C ILE A 322 -9.41 -4.90 25.89
N GLN A 323 -8.41 -4.90 26.79
CA GLN A 323 -7.79 -3.69 27.34
C GLN A 323 -7.25 -2.75 26.24
N PHE A 324 -6.57 -3.31 25.23
CA PHE A 324 -5.98 -2.54 24.13
C PHE A 324 -6.95 -2.28 22.97
N GLY A 325 -8.20 -2.75 23.06
CA GLY A 325 -9.21 -2.58 22.03
C GLY A 325 -8.77 -3.20 20.70
N CYS A 326 -8.21 -4.40 20.76
CA CYS A 326 -7.79 -5.17 19.61
C CYS A 326 -9.01 -5.81 18.93
N LYS A 327 -8.96 -5.93 17.60
CA LYS A 327 -9.97 -6.66 16.82
C LYS A 327 -9.57 -8.12 16.59
N LYS A 328 -8.29 -8.43 16.80
CA LYS A 328 -7.73 -9.77 16.69
C LYS A 328 -6.83 -10.07 17.89
N LEU A 329 -6.57 -11.33 18.14
CA LEU A 329 -5.48 -11.82 18.98
C LEU A 329 -4.83 -13.02 18.30
N GLN A 330 -3.61 -13.36 18.71
CA GLN A 330 -2.94 -14.56 18.21
C GLN A 330 -2.55 -15.44 19.38
N PHE A 331 -3.18 -16.60 19.50
CA PHE A 331 -2.79 -17.61 20.47
C PHE A 331 -1.46 -18.27 20.08
N TYR A 332 -0.80 -18.83 21.09
CA TYR A 332 0.38 -19.68 20.94
C TYR A 332 0.18 -20.94 21.78
N LYS A 333 0.61 -22.09 21.26
CA LYS A 333 0.47 -23.36 21.98
C LYS A 333 1.50 -23.45 23.12
N PRO A 334 1.14 -23.99 24.29
CA PRO A 334 -0.17 -24.53 24.69
C PRO A 334 -1.09 -23.51 25.40
N TYR A 335 -0.81 -22.21 25.32
CA TYR A 335 -1.38 -21.16 26.17
C TYR A 335 -2.75 -20.63 25.70
N PHE A 336 -3.69 -21.52 25.43
CA PHE A 336 -5.07 -21.15 25.12
C PHE A 336 -6.04 -22.26 25.53
N THR A 337 -7.30 -21.89 25.76
CA THR A 337 -8.39 -22.83 26.11
C THR A 337 -9.64 -22.50 25.31
N GLN A 338 -10.64 -23.39 25.34
CA GLN A 338 -11.93 -23.13 24.69
C GLN A 338 -12.62 -21.89 25.29
N GLU A 339 -12.55 -21.72 26.61
CA GLU A 339 -13.15 -20.57 27.30
C GLU A 339 -12.54 -19.24 26.81
N MET A 340 -11.25 -19.22 26.48
CA MET A 340 -10.58 -18.05 25.94
C MET A 340 -11.04 -17.71 24.52
N ILE A 341 -11.29 -18.72 23.68
CA ILE A 341 -11.84 -18.53 22.33
C ILE A 341 -13.26 -17.95 22.45
N ASP A 342 -14.10 -18.57 23.28
CA ASP A 342 -15.49 -18.15 23.50
C ASP A 342 -15.54 -16.70 24.05
N GLN A 343 -14.66 -16.36 25.01
CA GLN A 343 -14.56 -15.01 25.57
C GLN A 343 -14.12 -13.99 24.52
N ALA A 344 -13.15 -14.34 23.66
CA ALA A 344 -12.69 -13.46 22.60
C ALA A 344 -13.82 -13.17 21.59
N HIS A 345 -14.53 -14.20 21.13
CA HIS A 345 -15.67 -14.07 20.23
C HIS A 345 -16.82 -13.27 20.84
N ALA A 346 -17.13 -13.47 22.12
CA ALA A 346 -18.13 -12.66 22.83
C ALA A 346 -17.80 -11.15 22.85
N ASN A 347 -16.52 -10.79 22.68
CA ASN A 347 -16.05 -9.42 22.58
C ASN A 347 -15.77 -8.97 21.12
N ASN A 348 -16.22 -9.73 20.11
CA ASN A 348 -15.99 -9.49 18.69
C ASN A 348 -14.49 -9.46 18.31
N ILE A 349 -13.67 -10.24 19.01
CA ILE A 349 -12.24 -10.39 18.73
C ILE A 349 -12.01 -11.69 17.95
N LYS A 350 -11.31 -11.59 16.82
CA LYS A 350 -10.95 -12.74 15.99
C LYS A 350 -9.73 -13.47 16.56
N CYS A 351 -9.76 -14.79 16.51
CA CYS A 351 -8.73 -15.66 17.07
C CYS A 351 -7.82 -16.21 15.97
N ASN A 352 -6.57 -15.78 15.96
CA ASN A 352 -5.52 -16.40 15.15
C ASN A 352 -4.79 -17.46 16.01
N ILE A 353 -4.23 -18.50 15.39
CA ILE A 353 -3.33 -19.46 16.06
C ILE A 353 -1.99 -19.56 15.33
N PHE A 354 -0.89 -19.35 16.07
CA PHE A 354 0.46 -19.66 15.64
C PHE A 354 0.94 -20.94 16.36
N TRP A 355 1.18 -22.05 15.66
CA TRP A 355 0.92 -22.34 14.24
C TRP A 355 0.48 -23.78 14.07
N SER A 356 0.00 -24.14 12.88
CA SER A 356 -0.18 -25.53 12.48
C SER A 356 0.36 -25.76 11.07
N ASP A 357 1.16 -26.80 10.91
CA ASP A 357 1.59 -27.33 9.60
C ASP A 357 0.98 -28.73 9.34
N ASP A 358 0.05 -29.19 10.19
CA ASP A 358 -0.71 -30.42 10.00
C ASP A 358 -2.18 -30.07 9.72
N PRO A 359 -2.70 -30.36 8.51
CA PRO A 359 -4.09 -30.07 8.19
C PRO A 359 -5.12 -30.69 9.15
N LYS A 360 -4.82 -31.82 9.80
CA LYS A 360 -5.76 -32.42 10.77
C LYS A 360 -5.86 -31.56 12.02
N GLU A 361 -4.72 -31.16 12.56
CA GLU A 361 -4.66 -30.29 13.73
C GLU A 361 -5.24 -28.90 13.40
N ALA A 362 -5.00 -28.37 12.20
CA ALA A 362 -5.64 -27.15 11.74
C ALA A 362 -7.17 -27.27 11.70
N CYS A 363 -7.73 -28.38 11.19
CA CYS A 363 -9.17 -28.63 11.27
C CYS A 363 -9.68 -28.64 12.71
N GLU A 364 -8.97 -29.28 13.63
CA GLU A 364 -9.34 -29.29 15.06
C GLU A 364 -9.39 -27.87 15.64
N PHE A 365 -8.43 -27.00 15.29
CA PHE A 365 -8.47 -25.59 15.70
C PHE A 365 -9.64 -24.82 15.08
N LEU A 366 -9.94 -25.05 13.80
CA LEU A 366 -11.09 -24.43 13.15
C LEU A 366 -12.40 -24.90 13.79
N ASP A 367 -12.52 -26.18 14.15
CA ASP A 367 -13.68 -26.75 14.84
C ASP A 367 -13.86 -26.15 16.26
N MET A 368 -12.75 -25.79 16.93
CA MET A 368 -12.76 -25.06 18.21
C MET A 368 -13.18 -23.58 18.06
N GLY A 369 -13.24 -23.04 16.84
CA GLY A 369 -13.60 -21.65 16.57
C GLY A 369 -12.41 -20.72 16.29
N ILE A 370 -11.21 -21.24 16.02
CA ILE A 370 -10.12 -20.39 15.53
C ILE A 370 -10.48 -19.83 14.14
N ASP A 371 -10.31 -18.51 13.97
CA ASP A 371 -10.65 -17.80 12.74
C ASP A 371 -9.53 -17.86 11.69
N THR A 372 -8.25 -17.82 12.12
CA THR A 372 -7.09 -17.81 11.22
C THR A 372 -6.01 -18.80 11.66
N ILE A 373 -5.57 -19.67 10.74
CA ILE A 373 -4.44 -20.58 10.95
C ILE A 373 -3.17 -19.97 10.35
N LEU A 374 -2.14 -19.74 11.16
CA LEU A 374 -0.81 -19.45 10.65
C LEU A 374 -0.10 -20.77 10.32
N THR A 375 0.56 -20.84 9.17
CA THR A 375 1.30 -22.02 8.68
C THR A 375 2.58 -21.60 7.97
N ASN A 376 3.65 -22.38 8.13
CA ASN A 376 4.87 -22.24 7.33
C ASN A 376 4.69 -22.88 5.95
N ASN A 377 3.84 -23.92 5.85
CA ASN A 377 3.60 -24.68 4.64
C ASN A 377 2.20 -24.46 4.06
N LEU A 378 2.02 -23.30 3.43
CA LEU A 378 0.77 -22.89 2.81
C LEU A 378 0.24 -23.92 1.79
N HIS A 379 1.12 -24.51 0.98
CA HIS A 379 0.73 -25.49 -0.04
C HIS A 379 0.11 -26.75 0.59
N LEU A 380 0.73 -27.28 1.65
CA LEU A 380 0.21 -28.42 2.40
C LEU A 380 -1.13 -28.08 3.04
N MET A 381 -1.23 -26.90 3.68
CA MET A 381 -2.43 -26.49 4.40
C MET A 381 -3.63 -26.33 3.46
N LYS A 382 -3.45 -25.64 2.33
CA LYS A 382 -4.52 -25.47 1.34
C LYS A 382 -5.03 -26.79 0.77
N ASN A 383 -4.13 -27.70 0.40
CA ASN A 383 -4.53 -28.99 -0.13
C ASN A 383 -5.20 -29.89 0.92
N GLY A 384 -4.84 -29.73 2.20
CA GLY A 384 -5.37 -30.53 3.29
C GLY A 384 -6.74 -30.06 3.82
N LEU A 385 -7.02 -28.76 3.75
CA LEU A 385 -8.28 -28.16 4.20
C LEU A 385 -9.38 -28.14 3.13
N LEU A 386 -9.02 -28.30 1.85
CA LEU A 386 -9.99 -28.51 0.77
C LEU A 386 -10.61 -29.92 0.88
N ARG A 387 -11.68 -30.05 1.66
CA ARG A 387 -12.57 -31.22 1.67
C ARG A 387 -14.01 -30.84 1.38
#